data_AF-A0A231HGB6-F1
#
_entry.id   AF-A0A231HGB6-F1
#
_cell.length_a   1.000
_cell.length_b   1.000
_cell.length_c   1.000
_cell.angle_alpha   90.00
_cell.angle_beta   90.00
_cell.angle_gamma   90.00
#
_symmetry.space_group_name_H-M   'P 1'
#
loop_
_entity.id
_entity.type
_entity.pdbx_description
1 polymer ?
#
loop_
_entity_poly.entity_id
_entity_poly.type
_entity_poly.pdbx_seq_one_letter_code
_entity_poly.pdbx_strand_id
1 'polypeptide(L)' 'MADQNNPGQFGNRSDTEEQARRGGQASTGSFGQRNAADPHEAGRKGAQAQPTAAKQAGGQHSHGGR' A
#
# COMPACT_ATOMS: atom_id res chain seq x y z
N MET A 1 -2.05 20.37 -4.36
CA MET A 1 -3.34 19.82 -4.83
C MET A 1 -3.16 19.37 -6.27
N ALA A 2 -3.97 18.42 -6.74
CA ALA A 2 -3.98 18.01 -8.15
C ALA A 2 -4.33 19.21 -9.06
N ASP A 3 -3.70 19.31 -10.24
CA ASP A 3 -3.96 20.36 -11.23
C ASP A 3 -5.11 19.93 -12.13
N GLN A 4 -6.29 20.51 -11.95
CA GLN A 4 -7.51 20.13 -12.66
C GLN A 4 -7.45 20.33 -14.18
N ASN A 5 -6.50 21.11 -14.69
CA ASN A 5 -6.35 21.39 -16.12
C ASN A 5 -5.35 20.47 -16.83
N ASN A 6 -4.75 19.51 -16.12
CA ASN A 6 -3.82 18.56 -16.71
C ASN A 6 -4.57 17.32 -17.24
N PRO A 7 -4.74 17.14 -18.56
CA PRO A 7 -5.48 16.00 -19.10
C PRO A 7 -4.77 14.66 -18.90
N GLY A 8 -3.45 14.67 -18.64
CA GLY A 8 -2.67 13.46 -18.32
C GLY A 8 -2.77 13.03 -16.86
N GLN A 9 -3.32 13.87 -15.98
CA GLN A 9 -3.48 13.53 -14.58
C GLN A 9 -4.64 12.58 -14.40
N PHE A 10 -4.39 11.47 -13.69
CA PHE A 10 -5.35 10.39 -13.49
C PHE A 10 -6.73 10.94 -13.11
N GLY A 11 -6.82 11.78 -12.08
CA GLY A 11 -8.07 12.33 -11.54
C GLY A 11 -8.91 13.22 -12.48
N ASN A 12 -8.36 13.68 -13.60
CA ASN A 12 -9.03 14.61 -14.51
C ASN A 12 -9.67 13.92 -15.71
N ARG A 13 -9.50 12.61 -15.84
CA ARG A 13 -10.06 11.82 -16.94
C ARG A 13 -11.50 11.43 -16.62
N SER A 14 -12.37 11.37 -17.62
CA SER A 14 -13.79 11.02 -17.43
C SER A 14 -14.02 9.58 -16.97
N ASP A 15 -13.06 8.68 -17.20
CA ASP A 15 -13.09 7.26 -16.83
C ASP A 15 -12.57 6.99 -15.40
N THR A 16 -12.00 7.99 -14.74
CA THR A 16 -11.32 7.86 -13.44
C THR A 16 -12.20 7.28 -12.35
N GLU A 17 -13.41 7.83 -12.19
CA GLU A 17 -14.33 7.40 -11.14
C GLU A 17 -14.74 5.93 -11.34
N GLU A 18 -15.03 5.55 -12.58
CA GLU A 18 -15.38 4.19 -12.92
C GLU A 18 -14.21 3.23 -12.72
N GLN A 19 -13.00 3.61 -13.14
CA GLN A 19 -11.79 2.81 -12.95
C GLN A 19 -11.45 2.63 -11.47
N ALA A 20 -11.52 3.70 -10.68
CA ALA A 20 -11.31 3.65 -9.23
C ALA A 20 -12.35 2.77 -8.54
N ARG A 21 -13.63 2.91 -8.91
CA ARG A 21 -14.71 2.07 -8.39
C ARG A 21 -14.50 0.60 -8.73
N ARG A 22 -14.20 0.27 -10.00
CA ARG A 22 -13.94 -1.12 -10.42
C ARG A 22 -12.74 -1.70 -9.68
N GLY A 23 -11.65 -0.94 -9.51
CA GLY A 23 -10.48 -1.38 -8.74
C GLY A 23 -10.80 -1.63 -7.26
N GLY A 24 -11.62 -0.77 -6.66
CA GLY A 24 -12.12 -0.95 -5.29
C GLY A 24 -13.06 -2.16 -5.13
N GLN A 25 -13.96 -2.38 -6.09
CA GLN A 25 -14.88 -3.53 -6.09
C GLN A 25 -14.18 -4.85 -6.38
N ALA A 26 -13.18 -4.85 -7.26
CA ALA A 26 -12.35 -6.03 -7.56
C ALA A 26 -11.41 -6.37 -6.40
N SER A 27 -11.15 -5.43 -5.49
CA SER A 27 -10.41 -5.69 -4.26
C SER A 27 -11.30 -6.50 -3.31
N THR A 28 -11.11 -7.80 -3.27
CA THR A 28 -11.84 -8.73 -2.37
C THR A 28 -11.41 -8.62 -0.91
N GLY A 29 -10.34 -7.86 -0.63
CA GLY A 29 -9.81 -7.63 0.70
C GLY A 29 -9.99 -6.18 1.11
N SER A 30 -10.91 -5.92 2.04
CA SER A 30 -10.79 -4.77 2.93
C SER A 30 -9.93 -5.18 4.13
N PHE A 31 -9.08 -4.29 4.66
CA PHE A 31 -8.26 -4.59 5.83
C PHE A 31 -9.13 -5.14 6.97
N GLY A 32 -8.83 -6.37 7.43
CA GLY A 32 -9.57 -7.04 8.50
C GLY A 32 -10.80 -7.86 8.06
N GLN A 33 -11.12 -7.96 6.77
CA GLN A 33 -12.14 -8.90 6.27
C GLN A 33 -11.59 -10.33 6.17
N ARG A 34 -12.48 -11.32 6.03
CA ARG A 34 -12.15 -12.76 5.94
C ARG A 34 -11.15 -13.12 4.84
N ASN A 35 -11.07 -12.33 3.77
CA ASN A 35 -10.12 -12.51 2.66
C ASN A 35 -8.89 -11.60 2.76
N ALA A 36 -8.79 -10.78 3.80
CA ALA A 36 -7.61 -9.99 4.06
C ALA A 36 -6.48 -10.90 4.55
N ALA A 37 -5.25 -10.64 4.09
CA ALA A 37 -4.09 -11.28 4.70
C ALA A 37 -4.05 -10.93 6.19
N ASP A 38 -3.81 -11.92 7.04
CA ASP A 38 -3.56 -11.68 8.47
C ASP A 38 -2.34 -10.73 8.57
N PRO A 39 -2.50 -9.53 9.15
CA PRO A 39 -1.42 -8.55 9.24
C PRO A 39 -0.21 -9.10 10.00
N HIS A 40 -0.41 -10.01 10.97
CA HIS A 40 0.68 -10.65 11.69
C HIS A 40 1.46 -11.64 10.82
N GLU A 41 0.77 -12.46 10.04
CA GLU A 41 1.42 -13.37 9.09
C GLU A 41 2.08 -12.62 7.95
N ALA A 42 1.42 -11.62 7.39
CA ALA A 42 1.96 -10.77 6.33
C ALA A 42 3.21 -10.02 6.81
N GLY A 43 3.18 -9.48 8.02
CA GLY A 43 4.35 -8.86 8.67
C GLY A 43 5.50 -9.84 8.87
N ARG A 44 5.21 -11.07 9.34
CA ARG A 44 6.23 -12.12 9.52
C ARG A 44 6.86 -12.52 8.19
N LYS A 45 6.05 -12.79 7.16
CA LYS A 45 6.52 -13.14 5.80
C LYS A 45 7.33 -12.00 5.19
N GLY A 46 6.86 -10.76 5.35
CA GLY A 46 7.59 -9.56 4.93
C GLY A 46 8.97 -9.47 5.57
N ALA A 47 9.06 -9.66 6.90
CA ALA A 47 10.32 -9.63 7.63
C ALA A 47 11.28 -10.78 7.28
N GLN A 48 10.76 -11.96 6.91
CA GLN A 48 11.55 -13.10 6.44
C GLN A 48 12.07 -12.89 5.01
N ALA A 49 11.30 -12.21 4.15
CA ALA A 49 11.70 -11.89 2.79
C ALA A 49 12.70 -10.73 2.70
N GLN A 50 12.90 -9.96 3.78
CA GLN A 50 13.88 -8.89 3.79
C GLN A 50 15.32 -9.43 3.73
N PRO A 51 16.17 -8.91 2.83
CA PRO A 51 17.60 -9.19 2.87
C PRO A 51 18.19 -8.76 4.23
N THR A 52 19.15 -9.53 4.73
CA THR A 52 19.80 -9.25 6.03
C THR A 52 20.35 -7.83 6.13
N ALA A 53 20.89 -7.30 5.01
CA ALA A 53 21.36 -5.92 4.93
C ALA A 53 20.24 -4.88 5.10
N ALA A 54 19.06 -5.11 4.52
CA ALA A 54 17.89 -4.23 4.66
C ALA A 54 17.33 -4.26 6.08
N LYS A 55 17.35 -5.43 6.75
CA LYS A 55 16.95 -5.57 8.15
C LYS A 55 17.89 -4.81 9.10
N GLN A 56 19.20 -4.84 8.82
CA GLN A 56 20.18 -4.07 9.58
C GLN A 56 20.00 -2.55 9.39
N ALA A 57 19.84 -2.09 8.14
CA ALA A 57 19.59 -0.68 7.85
C ALA A 57 18.28 -0.18 8.49
N GLY A 58 17.18 -0.93 8.35
CA GLY A 58 15.90 -0.59 8.98
C GLY A 58 15.97 -0.52 10.51
N GLY A 59 16.76 -1.41 11.13
CA GLY A 59 17.00 -1.41 12.58
C GLY A 59 17.78 -0.20 13.08
N GLN A 60 18.65 0.40 12.28
CA GLN A 60 19.47 1.56 12.68
C GLN A 60 18.60 2.77 13.08
N HIS A 61 17.41 2.91 12.49
CA HIS A 61 16.47 4.00 12.78
C HIS A 61 15.61 3.77 14.04
N SER A 62 15.56 2.54 14.56
CA SER A 62 14.71 2.15 15.70
C SER A 62 15.25 2.56 17.07
N HIS A 63 16.49 3.05 17.15
CA HIS A 63 17.18 3.33 18.41
C HIS A 63 17.01 4.79 18.89
N GLY A 64 16.22 5.60 18.21
CA GLY A 64 16.04 7.04 18.50
C GLY A 64 14.90 7.39 19.46
N GLY A 65 14.39 6.44 20.25
CA GLY A 65 13.36 6.69 21.26
C GLY A 65 13.97 6.86 22.65
N ARG A 66 14.51 8.04 22.95
CA ARG A 66 14.70 8.54 24.33
C ARG A 66 14.32 10.00 24.38
#